data_AF-A0A5B7IC42-F1
#
_entry.id   AF-A0A5B7IC42-F1
#
_cell.length_a   1.000
_cell.length_b   1.000
_cell.length_c   1.000
_cell.angle_alpha   90.00
_cell.angle_beta   90.00
_cell.angle_gamma   90.00
#
_symmetry.space_group_name_H-M   'P 1'
#
loop_
_entity.id
_entity.type
_entity.pdbx_description
1 polymer ?
#
loop_
_entity_poly.entity_id
_entity_poly.type
_entity_poly.pdbx_seq_one_letter_code
_entity_poly.pdbx_strand_id
1 'polypeptide(L)'
;MMALPHLPHEHIPGAFQQLKDRCPPDERLATQTNYIARPWINHKHRKPESWSTFRRFLRTNNDCECEGWYNHLNSELPHDHPNMNILIPLLHQEAEKLERTVELVCQQIVHRHRRRETKSKQAAIENLWGRYSAGELSTFKFLKKCSCSKKREHAEEAG
;
A
#
# COMPACT_ATOMS: atom_id res chain seq x y z
N MET A 1 3.04 -5.36 11.32
CA MET A 1 3.50 -4.26 10.44
C MET A 1 2.70 -4.14 9.14
N MET A 2 2.31 -5.25 8.50
CA MET A 2 1.53 -5.27 7.23
C MET A 2 0.14 -4.59 7.22
N ALA A 3 -0.32 -4.09 8.37
CA ALA A 3 -1.60 -3.37 8.52
C ALA A 3 -1.43 -1.86 8.73
N LEU A 4 -0.19 -1.36 8.85
CA LEU A 4 0.12 0.06 9.02
C LEU A 4 -0.44 0.96 7.90
N PRO A 5 -0.46 0.54 6.62
CA PRO A 5 -1.02 1.38 5.55
C PRO A 5 -2.49 1.74 5.77
N HIS A 6 -3.23 0.99 6.59
CA HIS A 6 -4.65 1.27 6.85
C HIS A 6 -4.88 2.39 7.87
N LEU A 7 -3.82 2.90 8.51
CA LEU A 7 -3.90 4.03 9.44
C LEU A 7 -3.75 5.37 8.70
N PRO A 8 -4.31 6.46 9.26
CA PRO A 8 -3.96 7.80 8.86
C PRO A 8 -2.44 8.00 8.93
N HIS A 9 -1.86 8.68 7.94
CA HIS A 9 -0.40 8.83 7.81
C HIS A 9 0.26 9.39 9.09
N GLU A 10 -0.41 10.30 9.79
CA GLU A 10 0.06 10.90 11.04
C GLU A 10 0.24 9.88 12.18
N HIS A 11 -0.61 8.85 12.20
CA HIS A 11 -0.59 7.82 13.25
C HIS A 11 0.41 6.69 12.96
N ILE A 12 0.91 6.60 11.72
CA ILE A 12 1.77 5.51 11.27
C ILE A 12 3.11 5.47 12.03
N PRO A 13 3.88 6.57 12.15
CA PRO A 13 5.17 6.54 12.87
C PRO A 13 5.00 6.13 14.33
N GLY A 14 3.99 6.67 15.03
CA GLY A 14 3.72 6.34 16.42
C GLY A 14 3.29 4.89 16.61
N ALA A 15 2.40 4.38 15.74
CA ALA A 15 1.99 2.99 15.77
C ALA A 15 3.15 2.03 15.44
N PHE A 16 4.04 2.39 14.51
CA PHE A 16 5.23 1.61 14.18
C PHE A 16 6.18 1.51 15.37
N GLN A 17 6.45 2.62 16.07
CA GLN A 17 7.31 2.61 17.25
C GLN A 17 6.72 1.75 18.37
N GLN A 18 5.42 1.90 18.67
CA GLN A 18 4.76 1.06 19.68
C GLN A 18 4.79 -0.43 19.33
N LEU A 19 4.72 -0.80 18.05
CA LEU A 19 4.86 -2.18 17.62
C LEU A 19 6.29 -2.68 17.77
N LYS A 20 7.29 -1.84 17.47
CA LYS A 20 8.71 -2.14 17.64
C LYS A 20 9.04 -2.36 19.12
N ASP A 21 8.55 -1.51 20.01
CA ASP A 21 8.80 -1.60 21.46
C ASP A 21 8.15 -2.85 22.10
N ARG A 22 7.08 -3.37 21.49
CA ARG A 22 6.39 -4.59 21.94
C ARG A 22 6.94 -5.88 21.34
N CYS A 23 7.83 -5.79 20.35
CA CYS A 23 8.44 -6.98 19.77
C CYS A 23 9.43 -7.60 20.76
N PRO A 24 9.45 -8.93 20.92
CA PRO A 24 10.48 -9.59 21.69
C PRO A 24 11.87 -9.30 21.10
N PRO A 25 12.93 -9.29 21.92
CA PRO A 25 14.30 -9.09 21.45
C PRO A 25 14.73 -10.30 20.61
N ASP A 26 14.48 -10.21 19.31
CA ASP A 26 14.85 -11.19 18.28
C ASP A 26 15.57 -10.45 17.14
N GLU A 27 16.77 -10.90 16.80
CA GLU A 27 17.63 -10.32 15.78
C GLU A 27 16.98 -10.32 14.38
N ARG A 28 16.19 -11.35 14.05
CA ARG A 28 15.47 -11.44 12.77
C ARG A 28 14.36 -10.39 12.69
N LEU A 29 13.60 -10.23 13.78
CA LEU A 29 12.54 -9.22 13.86
C LEU A 29 13.13 -7.80 13.87
N ALA A 30 14.27 -7.60 14.54
CA ALA A 30 15.02 -6.34 14.53
C ALA A 30 15.51 -5.99 13.11
N THR A 31 16.04 -6.97 12.39
CA THR A 31 16.47 -6.80 10.99
C THR A 31 15.30 -6.42 10.10
N GLN A 32 14.15 -7.10 10.23
CA GLN A 32 12.94 -6.77 9.47
C GLN A 32 12.37 -5.39 9.82
N THR A 33 12.32 -5.01 11.10
CA THR A 33 11.86 -3.67 11.49
C THR A 33 12.78 -2.59 10.92
N ASN A 34 14.10 -2.78 10.99
CA ASN A 34 15.07 -1.82 10.47
C ASN A 34 15.00 -1.71 8.94
N TYR A 35 14.78 -2.83 8.25
CA TYR A 35 14.53 -2.83 6.81
C TYR A 35 13.28 -2.03 6.45
N ILE A 36 12.20 -2.13 7.23
CA ILE A 36 10.97 -1.36 6.96
C ILE A 36 11.14 0.12 7.32
N ALA A 37 11.81 0.42 8.44
CA ALA A 37 11.95 1.79 8.95
C ALA A 37 12.71 2.70 7.99
N ARG A 38 13.80 2.21 7.38
CA ARG A 38 14.67 3.00 6.50
C ARG A 38 13.95 3.57 5.27
N PRO A 39 13.31 2.77 4.40
CA PRO A 39 12.67 3.24 3.18
C PRO A 39 11.24 3.73 3.37
N TRP A 40 10.50 3.27 4.40
CA TRP A 40 9.05 3.54 4.50
C TRP A 40 8.64 4.53 5.59
N ILE A 41 9.47 4.69 6.62
CA ILE A 41 9.18 5.61 7.74
C ILE A 41 10.07 6.86 7.64
N ASN A 42 11.37 6.66 7.39
CA ASN A 42 12.37 7.72 7.52
C ASN A 42 12.83 8.32 6.17
N HIS A 43 12.37 7.79 5.04
CA HIS A 43 12.87 8.20 3.73
C HIS A 43 12.26 9.52 3.25
N LYS A 44 13.10 10.43 2.74
CA LYS A 44 12.71 11.80 2.32
C LYS A 44 11.59 11.83 1.28
N HIS A 45 11.57 10.86 0.37
CA HIS A 45 10.66 10.81 -0.78
C HIS A 45 9.52 9.78 -0.65
N ARG A 46 9.60 8.85 0.32
CA ARG A 46 8.61 7.77 0.51
C ARG A 46 7.96 7.91 1.88
N LYS A 47 7.34 9.06 2.09
CA LYS A 47 6.72 9.40 3.37
C LYS A 47 5.39 8.66 3.56
N PRO A 48 4.92 8.43 4.79
CA PRO A 48 3.63 7.79 5.08
C PRO A 48 2.43 8.35 4.30
N GLU A 49 2.44 9.63 3.94
CA GLU A 49 1.41 10.26 3.09
C GLU A 49 1.30 9.63 1.70
N SER A 50 2.42 9.16 1.14
CA SER A 50 2.47 8.65 -0.23
C SER A 50 1.90 7.23 -0.33
N TRP A 51 2.01 6.42 0.73
CA TRP A 51 1.62 5.01 0.72
C TRP A 51 0.47 4.64 1.67
N SER A 52 0.00 5.56 2.53
CA SER A 52 -1.20 5.31 3.34
C SER A 52 -2.43 5.05 2.45
N THR A 53 -3.15 3.99 2.79
CA THR A 53 -4.43 3.56 2.18
C THR A 53 -5.65 4.11 2.93
N PHE A 54 -5.47 4.88 4.01
CA PHE A 54 -6.59 5.33 4.82
C PHE A 54 -7.58 6.16 3.99
N ARG A 55 -8.86 5.77 4.02
CA ARG A 55 -9.93 6.35 3.17
C ARG A 55 -9.67 6.29 1.67
N ARG A 56 -8.75 5.43 1.23
CA ARG A 56 -8.53 5.13 -0.19
C ARG A 56 -9.05 3.73 -0.46
N PHE A 57 -9.71 3.53 -1.59
CA PHE A 57 -10.11 2.18 -2.00
C PHE A 57 -8.91 1.23 -1.95
N LEU A 58 -9.08 0.05 -1.32
CA LEU A 58 -8.06 -0.99 -1.14
C LEU A 58 -7.22 -1.11 -2.41
N ARG A 59 -6.02 -0.60 -2.28
CA ARG A 59 -4.94 -0.79 -3.23
C ARG A 59 -4.26 -2.08 -2.78
N THR A 60 -4.20 -3.07 -3.67
CA THR A 60 -3.31 -4.22 -3.49
C THR A 60 -1.87 -3.73 -3.33
N ASN A 61 -0.96 -4.56 -2.83
CA ASN A 61 0.46 -4.20 -2.66
C ASN A 61 1.02 -3.47 -3.91
N ASN A 62 0.59 -3.91 -5.10
CA ASN A 62 0.92 -3.30 -6.39
C ASN A 62 0.49 -1.83 -6.58
N ASP A 63 -0.66 -1.40 -6.03
CA ASP A 63 -1.22 -0.07 -6.32
C ASP A 63 -0.80 0.99 -5.29
N CYS A 64 -0.37 0.56 -4.09
CA CYS A 64 -0.12 1.45 -2.94
C CYS A 64 1.36 1.65 -2.61
N GLU A 65 2.18 0.69 -3.00
CA GLU A 65 3.61 0.79 -2.94
C GLU A 65 4.08 1.12 -4.35
N CYS A 66 5.07 2.00 -4.51
CA CYS A 66 5.71 2.24 -5.80
C CYS A 66 6.22 0.93 -6.46
N GLU A 67 6.12 -0.23 -5.79
CA GLU A 67 6.38 -1.58 -6.27
C GLU A 67 5.60 -1.96 -7.52
N GLY A 68 4.30 -1.67 -7.66
CA GLY A 68 3.59 -2.07 -8.89
C GLY A 68 4.04 -1.25 -10.10
N TRP A 69 4.24 0.05 -9.91
CA TRP A 69 4.85 0.90 -10.95
C TRP A 69 6.30 0.49 -11.24
N TYR A 70 7.08 0.16 -10.21
CA TYR A 70 8.46 -0.29 -10.35
C TYR A 70 8.55 -1.66 -11.05
N ASN A 71 7.69 -2.62 -10.70
CA ASN A 71 7.61 -3.93 -11.35
C ASN A 71 7.14 -3.80 -12.79
N HIS A 72 6.15 -2.93 -13.04
CA HIS A 72 5.72 -2.62 -14.40
C HIS A 72 6.87 -2.03 -15.22
N LEU A 73 7.56 -1.01 -14.68
CA LEU A 73 8.69 -0.38 -15.33
C LEU A 73 9.82 -1.39 -15.58
N ASN A 74 10.16 -2.24 -14.60
CA ASN A 74 11.13 -3.31 -14.78
C ASN A 74 10.72 -4.35 -15.83
N SER A 75 9.41 -4.62 -16.00
CA SER A 75 8.94 -5.54 -17.05
C SER A 75 9.04 -4.97 -18.46
N GLU A 76 8.98 -3.65 -18.60
CA GLU A 76 9.15 -2.94 -19.88
C GLU A 76 10.63 -2.67 -20.20
N LEU A 77 11.52 -2.78 -19.21
CA LEU A 77 12.96 -2.60 -19.38
C LEU A 77 13.61 -3.89 -19.89
N PRO A 78 14.56 -3.78 -20.85
CA PRO A 78 15.28 -4.95 -21.33
C PRO A 78 16.24 -5.54 -20.27
N HIS A 79 16.79 -4.71 -19.37
CA HIS A 79 17.81 -5.08 -18.38
C HIS A 79 17.67 -4.25 -17.08
N ASP A 80 18.16 -4.77 -15.94
CA ASP A 80 18.01 -4.20 -14.59
C ASP A 80 18.64 -2.79 -14.37
N HIS A 81 19.47 -2.32 -15.30
CA HIS A 81 20.15 -1.02 -15.25
C HIS A 81 20.15 -0.34 -16.63
N PRO A 82 19.01 0.21 -17.08
CA PRO A 82 18.93 0.83 -18.41
C PRO A 82 19.74 2.12 -18.48
N ASN A 83 20.34 2.38 -19.63
CA ASN A 83 20.92 3.68 -19.94
C ASN A 83 19.79 4.75 -20.01
N MET A 84 20.09 6.00 -19.65
CA MET A 84 19.16 7.13 -19.76
C MET A 84 18.52 7.26 -21.15
N ASN A 85 19.23 6.88 -22.20
CA ASN A 85 18.70 6.90 -23.57
C ASN A 85 17.50 5.96 -23.79
N ILE A 86 17.34 4.93 -22.96
CA ILE A 86 16.20 3.99 -22.99
C ILE A 86 15.14 4.43 -21.98
N LEU A 87 15.57 4.89 -20.80
CA LEU A 87 14.67 5.27 -19.73
C LEU A 87 13.86 6.54 -20.06
N ILE A 88 14.47 7.56 -20.66
CA ILE A 88 13.79 8.83 -20.97
C ILE A 88 12.61 8.64 -21.94
N PRO A 89 12.77 7.94 -23.10
CA PRO A 89 11.64 7.67 -23.99
C PRO A 89 10.55 6.82 -23.33
N LEU A 90 10.92 5.82 -22.53
CA LEU A 90 9.96 4.96 -21.83
C LEU A 90 9.10 5.77 -20.84
N LEU A 91 9.74 6.62 -20.03
CA LEU A 91 9.04 7.51 -19.11
C LEU A 91 8.12 8.51 -19.83
N HIS A 92 8.53 9.00 -21.00
CA HIS A 92 7.70 9.86 -21.83
C HIS A 92 6.44 9.14 -22.33
N GLN A 93 6.58 7.91 -22.83
CA GLN A 93 5.44 7.09 -23.26
C GLN A 93 4.48 6.77 -22.11
N GLU A 94 5.01 6.46 -20.93
CA GLU A 94 4.19 6.29 -19.72
C GLU A 94 3.41 7.56 -19.37
N ALA A 95 4.04 8.73 -19.43
CA ALA A 95 3.39 10.00 -19.15
C ALA A 95 2.22 10.29 -20.12
N GLU A 96 2.40 10.04 -21.43
CA GLU A 96 1.34 10.20 -22.42
C GLU A 96 0.15 9.23 -22.22
N LYS A 97 0.40 8.02 -21.73
CA LYS A 97 -0.65 7.04 -21.41
C LYS A 97 -1.45 7.47 -20.18
N LEU A 98 -0.77 8.05 -19.19
CA LEU A 98 -1.41 8.57 -17.98
C LEU A 98 -2.40 9.70 -18.30
N GLU A 99 -2.01 10.65 -19.15
CA GLU A 99 -2.87 11.78 -19.53
C GLU A 99 -4.18 11.29 -20.17
N ARG A 100 -4.09 10.39 -21.17
CA ARG A 100 -5.26 9.76 -21.80
C ARG A 100 -6.11 8.96 -20.84
N THR A 101 -5.49 8.23 -19.91
CA THR A 101 -6.22 7.42 -18.93
C THR A 101 -6.98 8.32 -17.95
N VAL A 102 -6.37 9.43 -17.52
CA VAL A 102 -7.03 10.43 -16.66
C VAL A 102 -8.23 11.03 -17.36
N GLU A 103 -8.10 11.42 -18.63
CA GLU A 103 -9.22 11.91 -19.43
C GLU A 103 -10.38 10.89 -19.51
N LEU A 104 -10.06 9.63 -19.81
CA LEU A 104 -11.07 8.56 -19.90
C LEU A 104 -11.76 8.25 -18.56
N VAL A 105 -11.05 8.41 -17.45
CA VAL A 105 -11.63 8.28 -16.09
C VAL A 105 -12.52 9.49 -15.78
N CYS A 106 -12.09 10.71 -16.12
CA CYS A 106 -12.88 11.93 -15.95
C CYS A 106 -14.18 11.88 -16.78
N GLN A 107 -14.11 11.33 -18.00
CA GLN A 107 -15.26 11.10 -18.87
C GLN A 107 -16.13 9.90 -18.43
N GLN A 108 -15.76 9.21 -17.34
CA GLN A 108 -16.45 8.02 -16.82
C GLN A 108 -16.56 6.86 -17.83
N ILE A 109 -15.77 6.87 -18.90
CA ILE A 109 -15.77 5.81 -19.93
C ILE A 109 -15.10 4.56 -19.38
N VAL A 110 -14.04 4.74 -18.58
CA VAL A 110 -13.31 3.64 -17.96
C VAL A 110 -13.78 3.45 -16.52
N HIS A 111 -14.60 2.43 -16.31
CA HIS A 111 -14.92 1.92 -14.98
C HIS A 111 -14.06 0.69 -14.67
N ARG A 112 -13.22 0.76 -13.63
CA ARG A 112 -12.49 -0.42 -13.16
C ARG A 112 -13.49 -1.46 -12.68
N HIS A 113 -13.68 -2.54 -13.45
CA HIS A 113 -14.47 -3.68 -13.01
C HIS A 113 -13.84 -4.29 -11.75
N ARG A 114 -14.64 -4.51 -10.72
CA ARG A 114 -14.19 -5.09 -9.44
C ARG A 114 -15.04 -6.28 -9.09
N ARG A 115 -14.38 -7.38 -8.74
CA ARG A 115 -15.03 -8.59 -8.24
C ARG A 115 -15.87 -8.26 -6.99
N ARG A 116 -16.99 -8.96 -6.83
CA ARG A 116 -17.92 -8.79 -5.71
C ARG A 116 -17.22 -8.95 -4.35
N GLU A 117 -16.31 -9.91 -4.27
CA GLU A 117 -15.51 -10.20 -3.09
C GLU A 117 -14.63 -9.00 -2.67
N THR A 118 -13.93 -8.37 -3.62
CA THR A 118 -13.13 -7.17 -3.37
C THR A 118 -13.99 -6.01 -2.86
N LYS A 119 -15.21 -5.84 -3.40
CA LYS A 119 -16.16 -4.82 -2.92
C LYS A 119 -16.61 -5.09 -1.48
N SER A 120 -16.88 -6.35 -1.15
CA SER A 120 -17.29 -6.74 0.21
C SER A 120 -16.17 -6.52 1.23
N LYS A 121 -14.93 -6.93 0.90
CA LYS A 121 -13.74 -6.68 1.73
C LYS A 121 -13.51 -5.18 1.95
N GLN A 122 -13.65 -4.39 0.90
CA GLN A 122 -13.54 -2.94 0.98
C GLN A 122 -14.58 -2.33 1.94
N ALA A 123 -15.85 -2.73 1.82
CA ALA A 123 -16.91 -2.24 2.70
C ALA A 123 -16.63 -2.58 4.17
N ALA A 124 -16.04 -3.75 4.45
CA ALA A 124 -15.65 -4.14 5.80
C ALA A 124 -14.54 -3.23 6.37
N ILE A 125 -13.54 -2.87 5.55
CA ILE A 125 -12.47 -1.93 5.96
C ILE A 125 -13.02 -0.51 6.13
N GLU A 126 -13.91 -0.05 5.25
CA GLU A 126 -14.56 1.25 5.36
C GLU A 126 -15.34 1.39 6.67
N ASN A 127 -16.06 0.34 7.07
CA ASN A 127 -16.73 0.31 8.37
C ASN A 127 -15.72 0.42 9.53
N LEU A 128 -14.59 -0.30 9.45
CA LEU A 128 -13.53 -0.21 10.46
C LEU A 128 -12.92 1.20 10.52
N TRP A 129 -12.73 1.88 9.38
CA TRP A 129 -12.26 3.27 9.35
C TRP A 129 -13.25 4.23 9.99
N GLY A 130 -14.56 4.05 9.75
CA GLY A 130 -15.60 4.85 10.38
C GLY A 130 -15.52 4.76 11.91
N ARG A 131 -15.44 3.55 12.44
CA ARG A 131 -15.35 3.29 13.88
C ARG A 131 -14.03 3.77 14.50
N TYR A 132 -12.92 3.68 13.76
CA TYR A 132 -11.64 4.24 14.20
C TYR A 132 -11.68 5.77 14.24
N SER A 133 -12.25 6.40 13.22
CA SER A 133 -12.41 7.87 13.15
C SER A 133 -13.32 8.40 14.25
N ALA A 134 -14.32 7.62 14.67
CA ALA A 134 -15.21 7.93 15.79
C ALA A 134 -14.57 7.73 17.18
N GLY A 135 -13.33 7.25 17.26
CA GLY A 135 -12.64 6.99 18.53
C GLY A 135 -13.08 5.72 19.27
N GLU A 136 -13.95 4.90 18.69
CA GLU A 136 -14.45 3.66 19.31
C GLU A 136 -13.38 2.55 19.39
N LEU A 137 -12.32 2.65 18.58
CA LEU A 137 -11.28 1.65 18.43
C LEU A 137 -9.91 2.25 18.72
N SER A 138 -9.20 1.67 19.69
CA SER A 138 -7.76 1.89 19.85
C SER A 138 -7.00 1.41 18.61
N THR A 139 -5.92 2.11 18.27
CA THR A 139 -5.01 1.83 17.14
C THR A 139 -4.58 0.36 17.08
N PHE A 140 -4.26 -0.26 18.22
CA PHE A 140 -3.87 -1.68 18.26
C PHE A 140 -5.03 -2.62 17.91
N LYS A 141 -6.24 -2.33 18.43
CA LYS A 141 -7.44 -3.13 18.17
C LYS A 141 -7.88 -3.01 16.69
N PHE A 142 -7.72 -1.82 16.11
CA PHE A 142 -7.91 -1.58 14.68
C PHE A 142 -6.91 -2.38 13.84
N LEU A 143 -5.61 -2.25 14.11
CA LEU A 143 -4.56 -2.96 13.37
C LEU A 143 -4.73 -4.49 13.43
N LYS A 144 -5.10 -5.03 14.59
CA LYS A 144 -5.37 -6.46 14.75
C LYS A 144 -6.52 -6.92 13.84
N LYS A 145 -7.64 -6.18 13.82
CA LYS A 145 -8.79 -6.48 12.94
C LYS A 145 -8.42 -6.41 11.46
N CYS A 146 -7.65 -5.41 11.04
CA CYS A 146 -7.17 -5.31 9.65
C CYS A 146 -6.26 -6.49 9.26
N SER A 147 -5.40 -6.96 10.17
CA SER A 147 -4.51 -8.10 9.90
C SER A 147 -5.26 -9.42 9.73
N CYS A 148 -6.34 -9.63 10.49
CA CYS A 148 -7.20 -10.82 10.36
C CYS A 148 -7.98 -10.85 9.04
N SER A 149 -8.29 -9.68 8.48
CA SER A 149 -8.95 -9.57 7.18
C SER A 149 -8.07 -10.09 6.03
N LYS A 150 -6.75 -9.86 6.10
CA LYS A 150 -5.76 -10.35 5.12
C LYS A 150 -5.45 -11.85 5.25
N LYS A 151 -5.47 -12.42 6.46
CA LYS A 151 -5.14 -13.85 6.68
C LYS A 151 -6.08 -14.82 5.97
N ARG A 152 -7.32 -14.42 5.67
CA ARG A 152 -8.26 -15.25 4.90
C ARG A 152 -7.85 -15.40 3.43
N GLU A 153 -7.06 -14.47 2.89
CA GLU A 153 -6.63 -14.46 1.48
C GLU A 153 -5.62 -15.56 1.18
N HIS A 154 -4.61 -15.75 2.05
CA HIS A 154 -3.59 -16.78 1.84
C HIS A 154 -4.05 -18.22 2.13
N ALA A 155 -5.19 -18.40 2.82
CA ALA A 155 -5.73 -19.72 3.11
C ALA A 155 -6.63 -20.25 1.97
N GLU A 156 -7.26 -19.37 1.19
CA GLU A 156 -8.09 -19.74 0.04
C GLU A 156 -7.25 -19.91 -1.25
N GLU A 157 -6.07 -19.30 -1.37
CA GLU A 157 -5.17 -19.48 -2.52
C GLU A 157 -4.26 -20.72 -2.42
N ALA A 158 -4.30 -21.46 -1.31
CA ALA A 158 -3.49 -22.65 -1.05
C ALA A 158 -4.31 -23.96 -1.00
N GLY A 159 -5.57 -23.93 -1.46
CA GLY A 159 -6.50 -25.06 -1.48
C GLY A 159 -6.89 -25.48 -2.89
#